data_AF-A0A7J2JR32-F1
#
_entry.id   AF-A0A7J2JR32-F1
#
_cell.length_a   1.000
_cell.length_b   1.000
_cell.length_c   1.000
_cell.angle_alpha   90.00
_cell.angle_beta   90.00
_cell.angle_gamma   90.00
#
_symmetry.space_group_name_H-M   'P 1'
#
loop_
_entity.id
_entity.type
_entity.pdbx_description
1 polymer ?
#
loop_
_entity_poly.entity_id
_entity_poly.type
_entity_poly.pdbx_seq_one_letter_code
_entity_poly.pdbx_strand_id
1 'polypeptide(L)'
;MSAVIGLEEALDRRKRRRTIAAVELGLSITVVSLLVITVLSPILTPRQEALAASLAVLAGVLTSLSYYHSEVLPPMPSRYRLMAEVLPEAVDSAGLTDLEKRLLAYLAERGALRPAELAEEWGVTPFAITSALLRLERAGYVRIRGLTWE
;
A
#
# COMPACT_ATOMS: atom_id res chain seq x y z
N MET A 1 22.50 -5.48 11.55
CA MET A 1 21.81 -6.73 11.14
C MET A 1 20.47 -6.34 10.52
N SER A 2 20.38 -6.27 9.19
CA SER A 2 19.12 -5.95 8.51
C SER A 2 18.18 -7.15 8.63
N ALA A 3 17.04 -6.96 9.29
CA ALA A 3 15.99 -7.98 9.37
C ALA A 3 15.48 -8.26 7.94
N VAL A 4 15.73 -9.47 7.46
CA VAL A 4 15.14 -10.00 6.23
C VAL A 4 13.66 -10.22 6.51
N ILE A 5 12.83 -9.25 6.13
CA ILE A 5 11.37 -9.37 6.25
C ILE A 5 10.86 -9.88 4.91
N GLY A 6 10.05 -10.93 4.92
CA GLY A 6 9.38 -11.43 3.72
C GLY A 6 8.46 -10.36 3.12
N LEU A 7 8.37 -10.29 1.79
CA LEU A 7 7.57 -9.27 1.11
C LEU A 7 6.10 -9.28 1.58
N GLU A 8 5.55 -10.46 1.84
CA GLU A 8 4.20 -10.65 2.37
C GLU A 8 4.01 -10.03 3.76
N GLU A 9 4.98 -10.22 4.67
CA GLU A 9 4.92 -9.65 6.01
C GLU A 9 5.07 -8.12 6.00
N ALA A 10 5.86 -7.58 5.06
CA ALA A 10 5.94 -6.13 4.83
C ALA A 10 4.61 -5.55 4.31
N LEU A 11 3.93 -6.27 3.43
CA LEU A 11 2.62 -5.89 2.89
C LEU A 11 1.53 -5.94 3.97
N ASP A 12 1.52 -6.98 4.80
CA ASP A 12 0.54 -7.12 5.89
C ASP A 12 0.69 -6.04 6.96
N ARG A 13 1.92 -5.73 7.37
CA ARG A 13 2.18 -4.61 8.29
C ARG A 13 1.69 -3.28 7.71
N ARG A 14 1.83 -3.09 6.40
CA ARG A 14 1.37 -1.87 5.71
C ARG A 14 -0.15 -1.81 5.63
N LYS A 15 -0.82 -2.92 5.33
CA LYS A 15 -2.28 -3.03 5.35
C LYS A 15 -2.82 -2.66 6.73
N ARG A 16 -2.19 -3.19 7.79
CA ARG A 16 -2.56 -2.87 9.18
C ARG A 16 -2.35 -1.40 9.52
N ARG A 17 -1.20 -0.81 9.13
CA ARG A 17 -0.95 0.64 9.32
C ARG A 17 -1.95 1.51 8.57
N ARG A 18 -2.37 1.12 7.37
CA ARG A 18 -3.40 1.81 6.58
C ARG A 18 -4.75 1.80 7.28
N THR A 19 -5.16 0.65 7.82
CA THR A 19 -6.40 0.57 8.61
C THR A 19 -6.35 1.52 9.81
N ILE A 20 -5.23 1.56 10.52
CA ILE A 20 -5.06 2.45 11.68
C ILE A 20 -5.15 3.93 11.25
N ALA A 21 -4.42 4.33 10.20
CA ALA A 21 -4.43 5.71 9.71
C ALA A 21 -5.80 6.15 9.18
N ALA A 22 -6.52 5.25 8.49
CA ALA A 22 -7.88 5.50 8.01
C ALA A 22 -8.84 5.78 9.18
N VAL A 23 -8.78 4.94 10.21
CA VAL A 23 -9.60 5.08 11.41
C VAL A 23 -9.24 6.35 12.18
N GLU A 24 -7.95 6.68 12.30
CA GLU A 24 -7.48 7.88 12.98
C GLU A 24 -7.98 9.16 12.30
N LEU A 25 -7.91 9.23 10.97
CA LEU A 25 -8.44 10.35 10.20
C LEU A 25 -9.97 10.48 10.35
N GLY A 26 -10.69 9.37 10.23
CA GLY A 26 -12.15 9.37 10.42
C GLY A 26 -12.55 9.84 11.83
N LEU A 27 -11.86 9.34 12.85
CA LEU A 27 -12.10 9.69 14.24
C LEU A 27 -11.81 11.18 14.50
N SER A 28 -10.70 11.71 13.98
CA SER A 28 -10.33 13.11 14.15
C SER A 28 -11.41 14.05 13.57
N ILE A 29 -11.95 13.74 12.40
CA ILE A 29 -13.03 14.51 11.77
C ILE A 29 -14.28 14.46 12.62
N THR A 30 -14.70 13.27 13.09
CA THR A 30 -15.88 13.16 13.96
C THR A 30 -15.70 13.97 15.23
N VAL A 31 -14.54 13.89 15.90
CA VAL A 31 -14.28 14.63 17.15
C VAL A 31 -14.31 16.14 16.91
N VAL A 32 -13.65 16.63 15.87
CA VAL A 32 -13.64 18.06 15.53
C VAL A 32 -15.04 18.54 15.19
N SER A 33 -15.80 17.79 14.37
CA SER A 33 -17.17 18.13 14.02
C SER A 33 -18.10 18.17 15.24
N LEU A 34 -18.00 17.18 16.14
CA LEU A 34 -18.78 17.17 17.39
C LEU A 34 -18.41 18.33 18.31
N LEU A 35 -17.13 18.71 18.37
CA LEU A 35 -16.67 19.85 19.15
C LEU A 35 -17.24 21.16 18.60
N VAL A 36 -17.26 21.34 17.27
CA VAL A 36 -17.92 22.47 16.62
C VAL A 36 -19.42 22.51 16.91
N ILE A 37 -20.10 21.36 16.85
CA ILE A 37 -21.54 21.27 17.19
C ILE A 37 -21.78 21.65 18.65
N THR A 38 -20.90 21.21 19.56
CA THR A 38 -20.99 21.54 20.99
C THR A 38 -20.86 23.05 21.21
N VAL A 39 -19.94 23.71 20.51
CA VAL A 39 -19.77 25.18 20.58
C VAL A 39 -20.98 25.91 19.99
N LEU A 40 -21.62 25.36 18.95
CA LEU A 40 -22.80 25.93 18.31
C LEU A 40 -24.13 25.58 19.00
N SER A 41 -24.12 24.64 19.96
CA SER A 41 -25.31 24.19 20.70
C SER A 41 -26.21 25.32 21.22
N PRO A 42 -25.71 26.47 21.74
CA PRO A 42 -26.57 27.51 22.27
C PRO A 42 -27.43 28.22 21.20
N ILE A 43 -27.04 28.06 19.93
CA ILE A 43 -27.66 28.72 18.78
C ILE A 43 -28.56 27.73 18.01
N LEU A 44 -28.34 26.43 18.21
CA LEU A 44 -29.04 25.37 17.48
C LEU A 44 -30.28 24.91 18.25
N THR A 45 -31.32 24.56 17.50
CA THR A 45 -32.46 23.83 18.06
C THR A 45 -32.08 22.36 18.28
N PRO A 46 -32.74 21.63 19.21
CA PRO A 46 -32.43 20.21 19.48
C PRO A 46 -32.51 19.31 18.23
N ARG A 47 -33.41 19.64 17.30
CA ARG A 47 -33.53 18.92 16.01
C ARG A 47 -32.33 19.18 15.10
N GLN A 48 -31.79 20.40 15.09
CA GLN A 48 -30.60 20.74 14.31
C GLN A 48 -29.34 20.11 14.91
N GLU A 49 -29.22 20.04 16.24
CA GLU A 49 -28.12 19.34 16.90
C GLU A 49 -28.10 17.85 16.55
N ALA A 50 -29.26 17.18 16.61
CA ALA A 50 -29.37 15.77 16.25
C ALA A 50 -28.99 15.49 14.78
N LEU A 51 -29.40 16.38 13.87
CA LEU A 51 -29.01 16.28 12.46
C LEU A 51 -27.52 16.57 12.26
N ALA A 52 -26.96 17.57 12.94
CA ALA A 52 -25.55 17.89 12.83
C ALA A 52 -24.67 16.77 13.38
N ALA A 53 -25.05 16.17 14.51
CA ALA A 53 -24.34 15.04 15.12
C ALA A 53 -24.36 13.81 14.20
N SER A 54 -25.49 13.50 13.58
CA SER A 54 -25.57 12.39 12.63
C SER A 54 -24.73 12.64 11.37
N LEU A 55 -24.70 13.88 10.87
CA LEU A 55 -23.81 14.27 9.76
C LEU A 55 -22.32 14.19 10.14
N ALA A 56 -21.94 14.55 11.37
CA ALA A 56 -20.56 14.45 11.87
C ALA A 56 -20.07 12.99 11.93
N VAL A 57 -20.94 12.07 12.38
CA VAL A 57 -20.63 10.64 12.40
C VAL A 57 -20.49 10.11 10.96
N LEU A 58 -21.43 10.46 10.08
CA LEU A 58 -21.38 10.06 8.67
C LEU A 58 -20.12 10.59 7.97
N ALA A 59 -19.73 11.83 8.23
CA ALA A 59 -18.52 12.43 7.69
C ALA A 59 -17.27 11.65 8.08
N GLY A 60 -17.10 11.35 9.38
CA GLY A 60 -15.93 10.57 9.83
C GLY A 60 -15.90 9.15 9.28
N VAL A 61 -17.05 8.47 9.22
CA VAL A 61 -17.17 7.13 8.62
C VAL A 61 -16.80 7.17 7.12
N LEU A 62 -17.33 8.13 6.37
CA LEU A 62 -17.03 8.29 4.95
C LEU A 62 -15.56 8.66 4.71
N THR A 63 -14.95 9.49 5.55
CA THR A 63 -13.52 9.79 5.42
C THR A 63 -12.64 8.58 5.74
N SER A 64 -12.98 7.81 6.79
CA SER A 64 -12.29 6.56 7.09
C SER A 64 -12.40 5.58 5.92
N LEU A 65 -13.60 5.40 5.35
CA LEU A 65 -13.80 4.54 4.18
C LEU A 65 -13.06 5.05 2.96
N SER A 66 -13.12 6.34 2.68
CA SER A 66 -12.43 6.97 1.55
C SER A 66 -10.93 6.77 1.64
N TYR A 67 -10.33 6.95 2.82
CA TYR A 67 -8.90 6.72 3.02
C TYR A 67 -8.52 5.24 3.04
N TYR A 68 -9.41 4.39 3.57
CA TYR A 68 -9.25 2.95 3.50
C TYR A 68 -9.31 2.43 2.06
N HIS A 69 -10.08 3.08 1.17
CA HIS A 69 -10.22 2.70 -0.23
C HIS A 69 -9.32 3.47 -1.19
N SER A 70 -8.75 4.61 -0.79
CA SER A 70 -7.84 5.37 -1.64
C SER A 70 -6.61 4.53 -1.95
N GLU A 71 -6.37 4.23 -3.23
CA GLU A 71 -5.22 3.44 -3.71
C GLU A 71 -3.85 4.10 -3.46
N VAL A 72 -3.84 5.20 -2.71
CA VAL A 72 -2.66 5.87 -2.18
C VAL A 72 -2.04 4.99 -1.10
N LEU A 73 -1.45 3.88 -1.54
CA LEU A 73 -0.46 3.15 -0.76
C LEU A 73 0.56 4.20 -0.28
N PRO A 74 0.83 4.30 1.04
CA PRO A 74 1.77 5.30 1.56
C PRO A 74 3.06 5.16 0.78
N PRO A 75 3.65 6.23 0.22
CA PRO A 75 4.75 6.12 -0.74
C PRO A 75 5.77 5.12 -0.22
N MET A 76 6.07 4.11 -1.04
CA MET A 76 7.08 3.14 -0.69
C MET A 76 8.35 3.93 -0.38
N PRO A 77 9.06 3.64 0.74
CA PRO A 77 10.35 4.29 0.97
C PRO A 77 11.17 4.10 -0.30
N SER A 78 11.64 5.18 -0.92
CA SER A 78 12.36 5.11 -2.20
C SER A 78 13.67 4.32 -2.08
N ARG A 79 14.06 3.91 -0.87
CA ARG A 79 15.31 3.25 -0.50
C ARG A 79 15.08 1.87 0.10
N TYR A 80 14.41 0.98 -0.62
CA TYR A 80 14.53 -0.44 -0.31
C TYR A 80 15.00 -1.20 -1.55
N ARG A 81 15.93 -2.13 -1.32
CA ARG A 81 16.46 -3.03 -2.33
C ARG A 81 15.82 -4.39 -2.12
N LEU A 82 15.26 -4.93 -3.18
CA LEU A 82 14.61 -6.23 -3.19
C LEU A 82 15.60 -7.21 -3.82
N MET A 83 16.07 -8.18 -3.02
CA MET A 83 16.96 -9.23 -3.48
C MET A 83 16.12 -10.41 -3.94
N ALA A 84 16.27 -10.79 -5.21
CA ALA A 84 15.49 -11.87 -5.80
C ALA A 84 16.40 -12.70 -6.70
N GLU A 85 16.33 -14.01 -6.53
CA GLU A 85 17.09 -14.96 -7.34
C GLU A 85 16.15 -15.62 -8.35
N VAL A 86 16.58 -15.68 -9.61
CA VAL A 86 15.85 -16.43 -10.65
C VAL A 86 16.11 -17.92 -10.43
N LEU A 87 15.04 -18.70 -10.31
CA LEU A 87 15.14 -20.14 -10.15
C LEU A 87 15.39 -20.79 -11.52
N PRO A 88 16.41 -21.65 -11.66
CA PRO A 88 16.78 -22.26 -12.94
C PRO A 88 15.74 -23.27 -13.45
N GLU A 89 14.78 -23.67 -12.62
CA GLU A 89 13.71 -24.64 -12.92
C GLU A 89 12.46 -24.00 -13.53
N ALA A 90 12.54 -22.76 -14.03
CA ALA A 90 11.46 -22.08 -14.73
C ALA A 90 11.21 -22.72 -16.12
N VAL A 91 10.45 -23.81 -16.15
CA VAL A 91 10.33 -24.70 -17.32
C VAL A 91 9.54 -24.11 -18.50
N ASP A 92 8.74 -23.07 -18.35
CA ASP A 92 7.98 -22.56 -19.50
C ASP A 92 7.63 -21.07 -19.43
N SER A 93 8.19 -20.24 -20.31
CA SER A 93 7.88 -18.80 -20.36
C SER A 93 6.53 -18.48 -21.04
N ALA A 94 5.78 -19.52 -21.41
CA ALA A 94 4.43 -19.43 -21.93
C ALA A 94 3.46 -18.86 -20.87
N GLY A 95 2.83 -17.72 -21.17
CA GLY A 95 1.84 -17.07 -20.30
C GLY A 95 2.38 -15.90 -19.46
N LEU A 96 3.68 -15.61 -19.53
CA LEU A 96 4.24 -14.40 -18.92
C LEU A 96 3.91 -13.16 -19.75
N THR A 97 3.53 -12.10 -19.05
CA THR A 97 3.38 -10.75 -19.61
C THR A 97 4.74 -10.16 -20.00
N ASP A 98 4.73 -9.15 -20.88
CA ASP A 98 5.98 -8.50 -21.30
C ASP A 98 6.73 -7.85 -20.13
N LEU A 99 5.99 -7.32 -19.15
CA LEU A 99 6.57 -6.78 -17.91
C LEU A 99 7.30 -7.86 -17.10
N GLU A 100 6.72 -9.05 -16.98
CA GLU A 100 7.32 -10.17 -16.24
C GLU A 100 8.55 -10.74 -16.93
N LYS A 101 8.52 -10.88 -18.26
CA LYS A 101 9.69 -11.29 -19.04
C LYS A 101 10.85 -10.31 -18.87
N ARG A 102 10.54 -9.01 -18.92
CA ARG A 102 11.52 -7.95 -18.73
C ARG A 102 12.07 -7.92 -17.31
N LEU A 103 11.22 -8.18 -16.30
CA LEU A 103 11.63 -8.35 -14.90
C LEU A 103 12.56 -9.54 -14.68
N LEU A 104 12.25 -10.69 -15.30
CA LEU A 104 13.09 -11.89 -15.21
C LEU A 104 14.47 -11.66 -15.81
N ALA A 105 14.55 -11.05 -17.00
CA ALA A 105 15.82 -10.71 -17.63
C ALA A 105 16.65 -9.78 -16.74
N TYR A 106 16.02 -8.72 -16.20
CA TYR A 106 16.68 -7.79 -15.29
C TYR A 106 17.20 -8.48 -14.01
N LEU A 107 16.39 -9.37 -13.42
CA LEU A 107 16.77 -10.12 -12.24
C LEU A 107 17.88 -11.14 -12.52
N ALA A 108 17.88 -11.79 -13.67
CA ALA A 108 18.94 -12.71 -14.07
C ALA A 108 20.30 -12.00 -14.21
N GLU A 109 20.31 -10.76 -14.68
CA GLU A 109 21.53 -9.97 -14.84
C GLU A 109 22.03 -9.35 -13.53
N ARG A 110 21.13 -8.84 -12.68
CA ARG A 110 21.51 -7.99 -11.53
C ARG A 110 21.26 -8.63 -10.16
N GLY A 111 20.38 -9.63 -10.04
CA GLY A 111 20.01 -10.32 -8.79
C GLY A 111 19.34 -9.45 -7.70
N ALA A 112 19.27 -8.13 -7.90
CA ALA A 112 18.66 -7.19 -6.98
C ALA A 112 18.08 -6.00 -7.75
N LEU A 113 16.95 -5.49 -7.29
CA LEU A 113 16.30 -4.34 -7.92
C LEU A 113 15.68 -3.39 -6.89
N ARG A 114 15.46 -2.15 -7.31
CA ARG A 114 14.73 -1.13 -6.55
C ARG A 114 13.43 -0.85 -7.30
N PRO A 115 12.26 -1.31 -6.81
CA PRO A 115 11.02 -1.24 -7.59
C PRO A 115 10.58 0.19 -7.93
N ALA A 116 10.91 1.18 -7.10
CA ALA A 116 10.56 2.58 -7.35
C ALA A 116 11.36 3.17 -8.51
N GLU A 117 12.69 3.01 -8.50
CA GLU A 117 13.58 3.47 -9.57
C GLU A 117 13.27 2.73 -10.89
N LEU A 118 13.04 1.42 -10.81
CA LEU A 118 12.73 0.60 -11.98
C LEU A 118 11.36 0.97 -12.58
N ALA A 119 10.40 1.36 -11.74
CA ALA A 119 9.09 1.80 -12.19
C ALA A 119 9.16 3.13 -12.95
N GLU A 120 9.97 4.06 -12.45
CA GLU A 120 10.25 5.33 -13.12
C GLU A 120 10.97 5.11 -14.46
N GLU A 121 12.00 4.26 -14.47
CA GLU A 121 12.76 3.92 -15.69
C GLU A 121 11.88 3.28 -16.77
N TRP A 122 10.90 2.46 -16.37
CA TRP A 122 10.06 1.69 -17.30
C TRP A 122 8.69 2.33 -17.56
N GLY A 123 8.42 3.50 -16.97
CA GLY A 123 7.14 4.21 -17.15
C GLY A 123 5.93 3.45 -16.61
N VAL A 124 6.10 2.65 -15.57
CA VAL A 124 5.03 1.86 -14.93
C VAL A 124 4.85 2.28 -13.47
N THR A 125 3.78 1.82 -12.83
CA THR A 125 3.61 2.09 -11.39
C THR A 125 4.49 1.16 -10.55
N PRO A 126 5.01 1.60 -9.39
CA PRO A 126 5.74 0.72 -8.46
C PRO A 126 4.91 -0.50 -8.03
N PHE A 127 3.59 -0.34 -7.98
CA PHE A 127 2.66 -1.43 -7.69
C PHE A 127 2.66 -2.51 -8.77
N ALA A 128 2.72 -2.13 -10.06
CA ALA A 128 2.78 -3.09 -11.17
C ALA A 128 4.04 -3.97 -11.08
N ILE A 129 5.19 -3.37 -10.78
CA ILE A 129 6.45 -4.11 -10.57
C ILE A 129 6.34 -5.07 -9.38
N THR A 130 5.85 -4.58 -8.25
CA THR A 130 5.70 -5.41 -7.04
C THR A 130 4.72 -6.57 -7.27
N SER A 131 3.63 -6.33 -7.99
CA SER A 131 2.62 -7.34 -8.32
C SER A 131 3.16 -8.40 -9.29
N ALA A 132 3.93 -7.98 -10.29
CA ALA A 132 4.59 -8.90 -11.23
C ALA A 132 5.63 -9.77 -10.51
N LEU A 133 6.41 -9.20 -9.58
CA LEU A 133 7.36 -9.97 -8.76
C LEU A 133 6.69 -11.03 -7.90
N LEU A 134 5.58 -10.70 -7.24
CA LEU A 134 4.80 -11.66 -6.46
C LEU A 134 4.22 -12.79 -7.32
N ARG A 135 3.75 -12.46 -8.53
CA ARG A 135 3.28 -13.47 -9.49
C ARG A 135 4.39 -14.40 -9.94
N LEU A 136 5.55 -13.84 -10.28
CA LEU A 136 6.74 -14.60 -10.66
C LEU A 136 7.22 -15.50 -9.51
N GLU A 137 7.16 -15.03 -8.27
CA GLU A 137 7.50 -15.83 -7.09
C GLU A 137 6.50 -16.97 -6.87
N ARG A 138 5.20 -16.69 -6.90
CA ARG A 138 4.15 -17.72 -6.77
C ARG A 138 4.20 -18.78 -7.86
N ALA A 139 4.57 -18.37 -9.07
CA ALA A 139 4.72 -19.27 -10.20
C ALA A 139 6.09 -19.96 -10.24
N GLY A 140 6.95 -19.74 -9.24
CA GLY A 140 8.21 -20.46 -9.07
C GLY A 140 9.36 -19.99 -9.95
N TYR A 141 9.26 -18.83 -10.61
CA TYR A 141 10.32 -18.28 -11.45
C TYR A 141 11.39 -17.55 -10.64
N VAL A 142 11.01 -16.96 -9.51
CA VAL A 142 11.88 -16.12 -8.69
C VAL A 142 11.69 -16.49 -7.22
N ARG A 143 12.75 -16.41 -6.43
CA ARG A 143 12.65 -16.47 -4.97
C ARG A 143 13.08 -15.14 -4.38
N ILE A 144 12.20 -14.47 -3.64
CA ILE A 144 12.53 -13.22 -2.97
C ILE A 144 13.30 -13.57 -1.69
N ARG A 145 14.60 -13.28 -1.69
CA ARG A 145 15.52 -13.57 -0.59
C ARG A 145 15.36 -12.60 0.57
N GLY A 146 14.90 -11.37 0.31
CA GLY A 146 14.73 -10.38 1.35
C GLY A 146 14.61 -8.94 0.87
N LEU A 147 14.20 -8.09 1.79
CA LEU A 147 14.18 -6.64 1.67
C LEU A 147 15.30 -6.05 2.52
N THR A 148 16.20 -5.30 1.90
CA THR A 148 17.20 -4.48 2.61
C THR A 148 16.82 -3.01 2.54
N TRP A 149 16.82 -2.36 3.71
CA TRP A 149 16.62 -0.92 3.86
C TRP A 149 17.99 -0.23 3.81
N GLU A 150 18.13 0.79 2.98
CA GLU A 150 19.29 1.69 2.95
C GLU A 150 18.99 3.01 3.65
#